data_AF-A0A1B9DWD8-F1
#
_entry.id   AF-A0A1B9DWD8-F1
#
_cell.length_a   1.000
_cell.length_b   1.000
_cell.length_c   1.000
_cell.angle_alpha   90.00
_cell.angle_beta   90.00
_cell.angle_gamma   90.00
#
_symmetry.space_group_name_H-M   'P 1'
#
loop_
_entity.id
_entity.type
_entity.pdbx_description
1 polymer ?
#
loop_
_entity_poly.entity_id
_entity_poly.type
_entity_poly.pdbx_seq_one_letter_code
_entity_poly.pdbx_strand_id
1 'polypeptide(L)'
;MKTTKVISIFFLIFFVSTSSYGQSSERNFSEILQTYYLYKDKDLVDKTIDFVNHSTMSYKRLEPILTGFFGALFLNDKNVKKSFVKNIDKIEKPEIKELIMTLSSSDIDILYSKAKITTEYNDMNWASYFATGNVKYIDNIISNLPYENERADINLFLAGASAKWSLCSNANQDKLVKKHLESLKDKNENMKEILNKEPQYFKDKMVEIIKVQKSKGIWN
;
A
#
# COMPACT_ATOMS: atom_id res chain seq x y z
N MET A 1 11.46 -26.77 -23.84
CA MET A 1 10.30 -26.61 -22.94
C MET A 1 10.42 -25.25 -22.27
N LYS A 2 9.60 -24.28 -22.67
CA LYS A 2 9.67 -22.90 -22.15
C LYS A 2 9.08 -22.87 -20.74
N THR A 3 9.88 -22.50 -19.75
CA THR A 3 9.46 -22.24 -18.38
C THR A 3 8.52 -21.03 -18.37
N THR A 4 7.21 -21.30 -18.24
CA THR A 4 6.19 -20.27 -17.99
C THR A 4 6.49 -19.62 -16.64
N LYS A 5 7.03 -18.39 -16.64
CA LYS A 5 7.13 -17.59 -15.42
C LYS A 5 5.72 -17.28 -14.95
N VAL A 6 5.27 -17.96 -13.91
CA VAL A 6 4.02 -17.63 -13.20
C VAL A 6 4.26 -16.29 -12.50
N ILE A 7 3.72 -15.20 -13.07
CA ILE A 7 3.62 -13.92 -12.37
C ILE A 7 2.64 -14.14 -11.22
N SER A 8 3.17 -14.36 -10.02
CA SER A 8 2.40 -14.40 -8.79
C SER A 8 1.95 -12.98 -8.47
N ILE A 9 0.81 -12.56 -9.02
CA ILE A 9 0.11 -11.35 -8.58
C ILE A 9 -0.61 -11.73 -7.28
N PHE A 10 0.07 -11.49 -6.16
CA PHE A 10 -0.50 -11.69 -4.84
C PHE A 10 -1.02 -10.36 -4.33
N PHE A 11 -2.33 -10.19 -4.42
CA PHE A 11 -3.06 -9.21 -3.63
C PHE A 11 -2.98 -9.64 -2.17
N LEU A 12 -2.62 -8.73 -1.25
CA LEU A 12 -2.79 -8.98 0.18
C LEU A 12 -4.28 -9.23 0.43
N ILE A 13 -4.67 -10.49 0.48
CA ILE A 13 -5.97 -10.91 1.02
C ILE A 13 -5.74 -11.02 2.52
N PHE A 14 -6.32 -10.13 3.31
CA PHE A 14 -6.49 -10.37 4.73
C PHE A 14 -7.92 -10.03 5.15
N PHE A 15 -8.64 -11.07 5.56
CA PHE A 15 -9.78 -10.98 6.45
C PHE A 15 -9.25 -10.52 7.82
N VAL A 16 -9.62 -9.33 8.26
CA VAL A 16 -9.48 -8.95 9.66
C VAL A 16 -10.86 -9.04 10.29
N SER A 17 -11.05 -10.03 11.15
CA SER A 17 -12.20 -10.12 12.06
C SER A 17 -12.31 -8.82 12.85
N THR A 18 -13.54 -8.32 13.01
CA THR A 18 -13.85 -7.14 13.81
C THR A 18 -13.51 -7.39 15.28
N SER A 19 -12.28 -7.09 15.68
CA SER A 19 -11.86 -7.11 17.08
C SER A 19 -12.03 -5.70 17.66
N SER A 20 -12.74 -5.60 18.78
CA SER A 20 -12.83 -4.39 19.59
C SER A 20 -11.44 -4.00 20.07
N TYR A 21 -10.98 -2.80 19.72
CA TYR A 21 -9.59 -2.39 19.94
C TYR A 21 -9.39 -1.82 21.35
N GLY A 22 -9.07 -2.70 22.30
CA GLY A 22 -8.26 -2.35 23.46
C GLY A 22 -6.78 -2.36 23.08
N GLN A 23 -5.98 -1.44 23.63
CA GLN A 23 -4.51 -1.41 23.51
C GLN A 23 -3.91 -2.69 24.14
N SER A 24 -3.92 -3.83 23.44
CA SER A 24 -3.09 -4.99 23.82
C SER A 24 -1.73 -4.85 23.11
N SER A 25 -0.67 -5.20 23.83
CA SER A 25 0.70 -5.29 23.30
C SER A 25 0.89 -6.38 22.23
N GLU A 26 -0.18 -7.05 21.80
CA GLU A 26 -0.17 -8.25 20.97
C GLU A 26 -0.21 -7.96 19.46
N ARG A 27 -0.46 -6.71 19.05
CA ARG A 27 -0.63 -6.38 17.64
C ARG A 27 0.65 -6.61 16.84
N ASN A 28 0.61 -7.46 15.83
CA ASN A 28 1.79 -7.73 15.00
C ASN A 28 2.10 -6.55 14.05
N PHE A 29 3.29 -6.57 13.44
CA PHE A 29 3.70 -5.47 12.55
C PHE A 29 2.77 -5.28 11.34
N SER A 30 2.19 -6.35 10.79
CA SER A 30 1.26 -6.27 9.67
C SER A 30 -0.04 -5.54 10.01
N GLU A 31 -0.55 -5.71 11.24
CA GLU A 31 -1.70 -4.95 11.74
C GLU A 31 -1.34 -3.49 11.98
N ILE A 32 -0.15 -3.22 12.52
CA ILE A 32 0.35 -1.86 12.75
C ILE A 32 0.45 -1.10 11.42
N LEU A 33 1.04 -1.72 10.40
CA LEU A 33 1.18 -1.12 9.07
C LEU A 33 -0.14 -0.63 8.46
N GLN A 34 -1.27 -1.20 8.85
CA GLN A 34 -2.59 -0.88 8.29
C GLN A 34 -3.42 0.09 9.13
N THR A 35 -3.02 0.35 10.37
CA THR A 35 -3.87 1.13 11.30
C THR A 35 -3.07 2.01 12.27
N TYR A 36 -1.78 2.20 12.03
CA TYR A 36 -0.92 2.99 12.92
C TYR A 36 -1.48 4.40 13.18
N TYR A 37 -2.05 5.06 12.17
CA TYR A 37 -2.63 6.40 12.35
C TYR A 37 -3.75 6.45 13.40
N LEU A 38 -4.44 5.33 13.65
CA LEU A 38 -5.49 5.19 14.67
C LEU A 38 -4.91 4.95 16.06
N TYR A 39 -3.93 4.06 16.18
CA TYR A 39 -3.50 3.53 17.49
C TYR A 39 -2.16 4.09 17.98
N LYS A 40 -1.29 4.52 17.06
CA LYS A 40 0.04 5.07 17.33
C LYS A 40 0.86 4.17 18.26
N ASP A 41 1.01 2.91 17.84
CA ASP A 41 1.64 1.85 18.62
C ASP A 41 3.04 2.24 19.11
N LYS A 42 3.23 2.22 20.43
CA LYS A 42 4.48 2.69 21.09
C LYS A 42 5.67 1.80 20.80
N ASP A 43 5.43 0.54 20.47
CA ASP A 43 6.40 -0.50 20.19
C ASP A 43 6.66 -0.67 18.67
N LEU A 44 6.18 0.26 17.83
CA LEU A 44 6.38 0.25 16.39
C LEU A 44 7.85 -0.02 16.00
N VAL A 45 8.81 0.64 16.65
CA VAL A 45 10.23 0.52 16.30
C VAL A 45 10.73 -0.90 16.54
N ASP A 46 10.49 -1.45 17.73
CA ASP A 46 10.94 -2.79 18.09
C ASP A 46 10.26 -3.86 17.22
N LYS A 47 8.95 -3.73 16.97
CA LYS A 47 8.19 -4.63 16.09
C LYS A 47 8.63 -4.55 14.63
N THR A 48 9.04 -3.38 14.17
CA THR A 48 9.59 -3.22 12.82
C THR A 48 10.93 -3.92 12.71
N ILE A 49 11.84 -3.71 13.67
CA ILE A 49 13.18 -4.33 13.69
C ILE A 49 13.04 -5.85 13.71
N ASP A 50 12.22 -6.37 14.61
CA ASP A 50 11.93 -7.80 14.70
C ASP A 50 11.39 -8.35 13.37
N PHE A 51 10.38 -7.69 12.79
CA PHE A 51 9.81 -8.10 11.53
C PHE A 51 10.83 -8.08 10.38
N VAL A 52 11.60 -7.00 10.20
CA VAL A 52 12.51 -6.91 9.05
C VAL A 52 13.67 -7.91 9.16
N ASN A 53 14.13 -8.22 10.38
CA ASN A 53 15.18 -9.22 10.58
C ASN A 53 14.66 -10.64 10.31
N HIS A 54 13.45 -10.98 10.78
CA HIS A 54 12.92 -12.35 10.71
C HIS A 54 12.01 -12.64 9.50
N SER A 55 11.59 -11.62 8.75
CA SER A 55 10.72 -11.80 7.58
C SER A 55 11.45 -12.50 6.42
N THR A 56 10.77 -13.46 5.79
CA THR A 56 11.23 -14.12 4.56
C THR A 56 10.91 -13.31 3.29
N MET A 57 10.24 -12.16 3.42
CA MET A 57 9.91 -11.33 2.27
C MET A 57 11.16 -10.69 1.68
N SER A 58 11.26 -10.74 0.35
CA SER A 58 12.33 -10.09 -0.40
C SER A 58 12.29 -8.58 -0.25
N TYR A 59 13.45 -7.92 -0.24
CA TYR A 59 13.58 -6.46 -0.23
C TYR A 59 12.66 -5.77 -1.23
N LYS A 60 12.65 -6.22 -2.50
CA LYS A 60 11.81 -5.64 -3.56
C LYS A 60 10.30 -5.57 -3.22
N ARG A 61 9.80 -6.48 -2.38
CA ARG A 61 8.40 -6.48 -1.94
C ARG A 61 8.18 -5.54 -0.75
N LEU A 62 9.16 -5.43 0.14
CA LEU A 62 9.07 -4.60 1.33
C LEU A 62 9.35 -3.13 1.04
N GLU A 63 10.27 -2.84 0.12
CA GLU A 63 10.75 -1.49 -0.16
C GLU A 63 9.61 -0.49 -0.41
N PRO A 64 8.63 -0.74 -1.31
CA PRO A 64 7.55 0.23 -1.53
C PRO A 64 6.73 0.49 -0.26
N ILE A 65 6.41 -0.56 0.49
CA ILE A 65 5.63 -0.48 1.72
C ILE A 65 6.40 0.33 2.78
N LEU A 66 7.67 0.01 3.02
CA LEU A 66 8.51 0.69 4.00
C LEU A 66 8.80 2.13 3.60
N THR A 67 9.02 2.39 2.30
CA THR A 67 9.19 3.73 1.74
C THR A 67 7.97 4.59 2.01
N GLY A 68 6.78 4.09 1.66
CA GLY A 68 5.53 4.81 1.90
C GLY A 68 5.28 5.05 3.38
N PHE A 69 5.37 3.99 4.20
CA PHE A 69 5.07 4.05 5.63
C PHE A 69 6.04 4.98 6.38
N PHE A 70 7.34 4.67 6.36
CA PHE A 70 8.32 5.41 7.14
C PHE A 70 8.69 6.75 6.53
N GLY A 71 8.66 6.89 5.20
CA GLY A 71 8.87 8.18 4.57
C GLY A 71 7.81 9.21 4.99
N ALA A 72 6.53 8.83 5.00
CA ALA A 72 5.46 9.71 5.46
C ALA A 72 5.46 9.88 6.99
N LEU A 73 5.75 8.81 7.74
CA LEU A 73 5.75 8.85 9.20
C LEU A 73 6.88 9.73 9.75
N PHE A 74 8.09 9.64 9.22
CA PHE A 74 9.24 10.39 9.71
C PHE A 74 9.11 11.90 9.53
N LEU A 75 8.32 12.34 8.54
CA LEU A 75 7.97 13.76 8.36
C LEU A 75 6.97 14.23 9.44
N ASN A 76 6.03 13.37 9.82
CA ASN A 76 4.95 13.72 10.75
C ASN A 76 5.28 13.43 12.23
N ASP A 77 6.21 12.52 12.51
CA ASP A 77 6.58 12.12 13.87
C ASP A 77 8.11 12.07 14.04
N LYS A 78 8.66 13.19 14.55
CA LYS A 78 10.09 13.34 14.83
C LYS A 78 10.58 12.40 15.93
N ASN A 79 9.71 11.96 16.85
CA ASN A 79 10.10 11.07 17.94
C ASN A 79 10.29 9.65 17.43
N VAL A 80 9.37 9.15 16.61
CA VAL A 80 9.52 7.85 15.93
C VAL A 80 10.78 7.86 15.08
N LYS A 81 11.01 8.91 14.29
CA LYS A 81 12.24 9.06 13.50
C LYS A 81 13.50 8.97 14.36
N LYS A 82 13.57 9.74 15.45
CA LYS A 82 14.72 9.73 16.37
C LYS A 82 14.92 8.35 17.00
N SER A 83 13.83 7.67 17.36
CA SER A 83 13.88 6.33 17.93
C SER A 83 14.43 5.29 16.93
N PHE A 84 14.01 5.35 15.67
CA PHE A 84 14.56 4.50 14.61
C PHE A 84 16.05 4.74 14.39
N VAL A 85 16.47 6.00 14.24
CA VAL A 85 17.89 6.33 14.03
C VAL A 85 18.75 5.84 15.19
N LYS A 86 18.26 5.95 16.44
CA LYS A 86 18.98 5.44 17.62
C LYS A 86 19.12 3.91 17.62
N ASN A 87 18.17 3.20 17.03
CA ASN A 87 18.12 1.73 17.02
C ASN A 87 18.54 1.12 15.67
N ILE A 88 19.10 1.91 14.76
CA ILE A 88 19.36 1.49 13.38
C ILE A 88 20.33 0.31 13.28
N ASP A 89 21.27 0.20 14.23
CA ASP A 89 22.25 -0.89 14.27
C ASP A 89 21.66 -2.26 14.65
N LYS A 90 20.41 -2.28 15.12
CA LYS A 90 19.68 -3.54 15.37
C LYS A 90 19.06 -4.12 14.10
N ILE A 91 19.01 -3.38 12.99
CA ILE A 91 18.55 -3.90 11.70
C ILE A 91 19.71 -4.68 11.07
N GLU A 92 19.53 -5.98 10.89
CA GLU A 92 20.56 -6.89 10.40
C GLU A 92 20.71 -6.85 8.87
N LYS A 93 19.61 -6.59 8.15
CA LYS A 93 19.58 -6.54 6.68
C LYS A 93 20.13 -5.20 6.17
N PRO A 94 21.30 -5.16 5.51
CA PRO A 94 21.95 -3.90 5.12
C PRO A 94 21.07 -3.02 4.21
N GLU A 95 20.35 -3.62 3.27
CA GLU A 95 19.49 -2.90 2.33
C GLU A 95 18.30 -2.21 3.01
N ILE A 96 17.73 -2.84 4.05
CA ILE A 96 16.67 -2.24 4.86
C ILE A 96 17.24 -1.12 5.74
N LYS A 97 18.43 -1.34 6.30
CA LYS A 97 19.15 -0.34 7.09
C LYS A 97 19.40 0.93 6.27
N GLU A 98 19.92 0.78 5.06
CA GLU A 98 20.16 1.87 4.12
C GLU A 98 18.87 2.59 3.72
N LEU A 99 17.81 1.84 3.43
CA LEU A 99 16.50 2.41 3.13
C LEU A 99 15.99 3.29 4.28
N ILE A 100 15.95 2.78 5.51
CA ILE A 100 15.45 3.53 6.67
C ILE A 100 16.30 4.79 6.93
N MET A 101 17.63 4.68 6.79
CA MET A 101 18.52 5.84 6.92
C MET A 101 18.24 6.90 5.84
N THR A 102 18.09 6.49 4.59
CA THR A 102 17.72 7.38 3.48
C THR A 102 16.38 8.07 3.76
N LEU A 103 15.36 7.33 4.20
CA LEU A 103 14.05 7.91 4.52
C LEU A 103 14.11 8.89 5.69
N SER A 104 15.02 8.69 6.65
CA SER A 104 15.15 9.58 7.82
C SER A 104 15.66 11.00 7.48
N SER A 105 16.32 11.14 6.33
CA SER A 105 16.91 12.38 5.81
C SER A 105 16.26 12.89 4.52
N SER A 106 15.31 12.14 3.95
CA SER A 106 14.65 12.48 2.69
C SER A 106 13.28 13.13 2.88
N ASP A 107 12.82 13.81 1.84
CA ASP A 107 11.43 14.25 1.69
C ASP A 107 10.66 13.23 0.84
N ILE A 108 9.59 12.66 1.40
CA ILE A 108 8.76 11.66 0.72
C ILE A 108 8.11 12.22 -0.55
N ASP A 109 7.81 13.51 -0.61
CA ASP A 109 7.17 14.12 -1.78
C ASP A 109 8.15 14.13 -2.98
N ILE A 110 9.46 14.27 -2.73
CA ILE A 110 10.51 14.12 -3.75
C ILE A 110 10.55 12.68 -4.27
N LEU A 111 10.42 11.68 -3.39
CA LEU A 111 10.39 10.26 -3.78
C LEU A 111 9.16 9.97 -4.65
N TYR A 112 7.98 10.46 -4.26
CA TYR A 112 6.76 10.34 -5.06
C TYR A 112 6.90 10.97 -6.46
N SER A 113 7.53 12.15 -6.57
CA SER A 113 7.70 12.83 -7.86
C SER A 113 8.50 12.05 -8.90
N LYS A 114 9.32 11.09 -8.45
CA LYS A 114 10.19 10.25 -9.30
C LYS A 114 9.65 8.83 -9.48
N ALA A 115 8.63 8.44 -8.72
CA ALA A 115 8.11 7.10 -8.72
C ALA A 115 7.26 6.83 -9.98
N LYS A 116 7.39 5.62 -10.53
CA LYS A 116 6.59 5.18 -11.67
C LYS A 116 5.22 4.70 -11.21
N ILE A 117 4.18 5.04 -11.97
CA ILE A 117 2.82 4.56 -11.73
C ILE A 117 2.80 3.03 -11.96
N THR A 118 2.58 2.31 -10.88
CA THR A 118 2.65 0.84 -10.78
C THR A 118 1.74 0.38 -9.63
N THR A 119 1.58 -0.93 -9.45
CA THR A 119 0.93 -1.48 -8.25
C THR A 119 1.67 -1.09 -6.98
N GLU A 120 3.00 -1.10 -7.01
CA GLU A 120 3.87 -0.72 -5.91
C GLU A 120 3.72 0.76 -5.52
N TYR A 121 3.43 1.63 -6.50
CA TYR A 121 3.08 3.03 -6.23
C TYR A 121 1.78 3.15 -5.41
N ASN A 122 0.79 2.29 -5.67
CA ASN A 122 -0.42 2.24 -4.85
C ASN A 122 -0.10 1.71 -3.44
N ASP A 123 0.75 0.69 -3.32
CA ASP A 123 1.20 0.16 -2.03
C ASP A 123 1.93 1.22 -1.20
N MET A 124 2.80 2.02 -1.82
CA MET A 124 3.45 3.18 -1.19
C MET A 124 2.41 4.16 -0.64
N ASN A 125 1.42 4.56 -1.44
CA ASN A 125 0.39 5.51 -1.02
C ASN A 125 -0.48 4.96 0.10
N TRP A 126 -0.88 3.69 0.04
CA TRP A 126 -1.62 3.06 1.14
C TRP A 126 -0.79 3.04 2.42
N ALA A 127 0.48 2.65 2.33
CA ALA A 127 1.38 2.65 3.48
C ALA A 127 1.56 4.07 4.08
N SER A 128 1.70 5.10 3.24
CA SER A 128 1.74 6.49 3.68
C SER A 128 0.44 6.95 4.33
N TYR A 129 -0.71 6.55 3.79
CA TYR A 129 -2.01 6.81 4.41
C TYR A 129 -2.11 6.13 5.78
N PHE A 130 -1.83 4.84 5.89
CA PHE A 130 -1.96 4.13 7.16
C PHE A 130 -0.96 4.59 8.23
N ALA A 131 0.17 5.15 7.83
CA ALA A 131 1.12 5.81 8.73
C ALA A 131 0.60 7.14 9.31
N THR A 132 -0.27 7.86 8.59
CA THR A 132 -0.51 9.30 8.87
C THR A 132 -1.98 9.71 8.96
N GLY A 133 -2.90 8.93 8.38
CA GLY A 133 -4.29 9.29 8.16
C GLY A 133 -4.50 10.37 7.09
N ASN A 134 -3.45 10.79 6.38
CA ASN A 134 -3.55 11.89 5.42
C ASN A 134 -4.17 11.43 4.09
N VAL A 135 -5.35 11.97 3.78
CA VAL A 135 -6.12 11.60 2.58
C VAL A 135 -5.45 11.98 1.26
N LYS A 136 -4.41 12.85 1.26
CA LYS A 136 -3.65 13.18 0.03
C LYS A 136 -3.10 11.91 -0.66
N TYR A 137 -2.74 10.90 0.12
CA TYR A 137 -2.24 9.64 -0.43
C TYR A 137 -3.36 8.79 -1.04
N ILE A 138 -4.60 8.92 -0.55
CA ILE A 138 -5.78 8.33 -1.20
C ILE A 138 -6.04 9.04 -2.53
N ASP A 139 -5.92 10.38 -2.57
CA ASP A 139 -6.10 11.15 -3.80
C ASP A 139 -5.11 10.74 -4.90
N ASN A 140 -3.86 10.43 -4.52
CA ASN A 140 -2.86 9.87 -5.43
C ASN A 140 -3.23 8.49 -6.00
N ILE A 141 -4.00 7.68 -5.26
CA ILE A 141 -4.50 6.38 -5.75
C ILE A 141 -5.69 6.60 -6.67
N ILE A 142 -6.58 7.54 -6.31
CA ILE A 142 -7.72 7.93 -7.13
C ILE A 142 -7.26 8.45 -8.51
N SER A 143 -6.16 9.20 -8.57
CA SER A 143 -5.62 9.69 -9.85
C SER A 143 -5.14 8.59 -10.79
N ASN A 144 -4.92 7.37 -10.29
CA ASN A 144 -4.53 6.22 -11.11
C ASN A 144 -5.73 5.46 -11.72
N LEU A 145 -6.97 5.75 -11.30
CA LEU A 145 -8.17 5.07 -11.81
C LEU A 145 -8.33 5.09 -13.34
N PRO A 146 -8.00 6.17 -14.08
CA PRO A 146 -8.11 6.17 -15.53
C PRO A 146 -7.32 5.05 -16.23
N TYR A 147 -6.23 4.58 -15.62
CA TYR A 147 -5.41 3.50 -16.19
C TYR A 147 -6.11 2.13 -16.16
N GLU A 148 -7.25 1.95 -15.48
CA GLU A 148 -8.08 0.73 -15.60
C GLU A 148 -8.44 0.43 -17.07
N ASN A 149 -8.48 1.45 -17.93
CA ASN A 149 -8.78 1.32 -19.35
C ASN A 149 -7.56 1.06 -20.23
N GLU A 150 -6.35 1.04 -19.68
CA GLU A 150 -5.12 0.73 -20.42
C GLU A 150 -5.13 -0.71 -20.94
N ARG A 151 -4.69 -0.91 -22.17
CA ARG A 151 -4.71 -2.22 -22.86
C ARG A 151 -3.38 -2.59 -23.49
N ALA A 152 -2.43 -1.67 -23.62
CA ALA A 152 -1.10 -1.90 -24.17
C ALA A 152 -0.06 -2.16 -23.07
N ASP A 153 -0.04 -1.36 -22.00
CA ASP A 153 0.89 -1.54 -20.88
C ASP A 153 0.20 -2.22 -19.69
N ILE A 154 0.61 -3.47 -19.40
CA ILE A 154 0.07 -4.24 -18.29
C ILE A 154 0.33 -3.58 -16.92
N ASN A 155 1.45 -2.88 -16.73
CA ASN A 155 1.77 -2.29 -15.43
C ASN A 155 0.86 -1.11 -15.12
N LEU A 156 0.61 -0.26 -16.12
CA LEU A 156 -0.35 0.84 -16.00
C LEU A 156 -1.77 0.31 -15.79
N PHE A 157 -2.18 -0.70 -16.57
CA PHE A 157 -3.47 -1.37 -16.36
C PHE A 157 -3.61 -1.88 -14.92
N LEU A 158 -2.61 -2.61 -14.43
CA LEU A 158 -2.61 -3.15 -13.08
C LEU A 158 -2.62 -2.04 -12.02
N ALA A 159 -1.94 -0.91 -12.26
CA ALA A 159 -1.99 0.25 -11.35
C ALA A 159 -3.42 0.81 -11.24
N GLY A 160 -4.14 0.99 -12.35
CA GLY A 160 -5.52 1.48 -12.30
C GLY A 160 -6.52 0.46 -11.75
N ALA A 161 -6.41 -0.80 -12.16
CA ALA A 161 -7.28 -1.88 -11.69
C ALA A 161 -7.10 -2.15 -10.18
N SER A 162 -5.86 -2.18 -9.69
CA SER A 162 -5.57 -2.38 -8.26
C SER A 162 -5.97 -1.16 -7.43
N ALA A 163 -5.87 0.07 -7.95
CA ALA A 163 -6.38 1.26 -7.30
C ALA A 163 -7.89 1.11 -7.01
N LYS A 164 -8.67 0.72 -8.01
CA LYS A 164 -10.13 0.56 -7.85
C LYS A 164 -10.51 -0.52 -6.85
N TRP A 165 -9.88 -1.69 -6.98
CA TRP A 165 -10.08 -2.81 -6.06
C TRP A 165 -9.72 -2.44 -4.62
N SER A 166 -8.55 -1.82 -4.41
CA SER A 166 -8.06 -1.49 -3.07
C SER A 166 -8.85 -0.35 -2.42
N LEU A 167 -9.27 0.66 -3.18
CA LEU A 167 -10.17 1.72 -2.68
C LEU A 167 -11.49 1.14 -2.19
N CYS A 168 -12.09 0.21 -2.95
CA CYS A 168 -13.30 -0.50 -2.53
C CYS A 168 -13.05 -1.32 -1.25
N SER A 169 -12.00 -2.15 -1.25
CA SER A 169 -11.66 -3.00 -0.11
C SER A 169 -11.40 -2.22 1.18
N ASN A 170 -10.68 -1.09 1.08
CA ASN A 170 -10.34 -0.27 2.24
C ASN A 170 -11.52 0.61 2.67
N ALA A 171 -12.39 1.07 1.78
CA ALA A 171 -13.62 1.78 2.17
C ALA A 171 -14.57 0.88 2.99
N ASN A 172 -14.53 -0.44 2.81
CA ASN A 172 -15.32 -1.36 3.62
C ASN A 172 -14.79 -1.52 5.05
N GLN A 173 -13.51 -1.21 5.29
CA GLN A 173 -12.83 -1.50 6.57
C GLN A 173 -12.45 -0.23 7.33
N ASP A 174 -12.18 0.86 6.61
CA ASP A 174 -11.70 2.13 7.15
C ASP A 174 -12.75 3.24 6.96
N LYS A 175 -13.24 3.77 8.08
CA LYS A 175 -14.29 4.80 8.10
C LYS A 175 -13.82 6.11 7.49
N LEU A 176 -12.55 6.47 7.63
CA LEU A 176 -12.01 7.71 7.08
C LEU A 176 -11.85 7.60 5.57
N VAL A 177 -11.38 6.44 5.07
CA VAL A 177 -11.38 6.15 3.62
C VAL A 177 -12.81 6.26 3.07
N LYS A 178 -13.77 5.56 3.68
CA LYS A 178 -15.17 5.58 3.24
C LYS A 178 -15.73 6.99 3.15
N LYS A 179 -15.57 7.76 4.23
CA LYS A 179 -16.03 9.16 4.31
C LYS A 179 -15.40 10.02 3.22
N HIS A 180 -14.10 9.83 2.95
CA HIS A 180 -13.40 10.56 1.90
C HIS A 180 -13.99 10.26 0.52
N LEU A 181 -14.17 8.97 0.18
CA LEU A 181 -14.75 8.59 -1.11
C LEU A 181 -16.21 9.04 -1.25
N GLU A 182 -17.00 8.98 -0.18
CA GLU A 182 -18.38 9.48 -0.16
C GLU A 182 -18.45 10.99 -0.46
N SER A 183 -17.46 11.78 -0.01
CA SER A 183 -17.39 13.22 -0.30
C SER A 183 -17.12 13.55 -1.77
N LEU A 184 -16.59 12.58 -2.53
CA LEU A 184 -16.24 12.71 -3.94
C LEU A 184 -17.28 12.08 -4.87
N LYS A 185 -18.26 11.34 -4.32
CA LYS A 185 -19.20 10.51 -5.10
C LYS A 185 -19.99 11.29 -6.16
N ASP A 186 -20.39 12.51 -5.87
CA ASP A 186 -21.23 13.30 -6.78
C ASP A 186 -20.41 13.97 -7.91
N LYS A 187 -19.07 13.96 -7.78
CA LYS A 187 -18.13 14.58 -8.72
C LYS A 187 -17.36 13.57 -9.55
N ASN A 188 -17.44 12.28 -9.22
CA ASN A 188 -16.64 11.24 -9.84
C ASN A 188 -17.41 9.92 -9.92
N GLU A 189 -17.81 9.51 -11.13
CA GLU A 189 -18.57 8.28 -11.37
C GLU A 189 -17.83 7.02 -10.89
N ASN A 190 -16.49 7.00 -10.93
CA ASN A 190 -15.73 5.87 -10.37
C ASN A 190 -15.97 5.70 -8.87
N MET A 191 -16.18 6.79 -8.13
CA MET A 191 -16.44 6.72 -6.69
C MET A 191 -17.81 6.09 -6.42
N LYS A 192 -18.83 6.41 -7.22
CA LYS A 192 -20.14 5.75 -7.13
C LYS A 192 -20.01 4.25 -7.37
N GLU A 193 -19.25 3.84 -8.38
CA GLU A 193 -19.03 2.41 -8.65
C GLU A 193 -18.29 1.73 -7.50
N ILE A 194 -17.19 2.33 -7.01
CA ILE A 194 -16.37 1.81 -5.91
C ILE A 194 -17.19 1.62 -4.62
N LEU A 195 -18.09 2.56 -4.30
CA LEU A 195 -18.90 2.53 -3.08
C LEU A 195 -20.10 1.58 -3.16
N ASN A 196 -20.55 1.22 -4.37
CA ASN A 196 -21.77 0.41 -4.59
C ASN A 196 -21.48 -1.04 -4.98
N LYS A 197 -20.21 -1.42 -5.16
CA LYS A 197 -19.79 -2.75 -5.58
C LYS A 197 -18.93 -3.39 -4.49
N GLU A 198 -18.84 -4.71 -4.53
CA GLU A 198 -17.94 -5.48 -3.68
C GLU A 198 -16.54 -5.58 -4.30
N PRO A 199 -15.46 -5.72 -3.48
CA PRO A 199 -14.10 -5.88 -4.00
C PRO A 199 -13.97 -7.02 -5.02
N GLN A 200 -14.73 -8.11 -4.82
CA GLN A 200 -14.70 -9.26 -5.73
C GLN A 200 -15.10 -8.89 -7.17
N TYR A 201 -16.05 -7.98 -7.37
CA TYR A 201 -16.47 -7.50 -8.70
C TYR A 201 -15.29 -6.89 -9.47
N PHE A 202 -14.50 -6.03 -8.82
CA PHE A 202 -13.32 -5.42 -9.47
C PHE A 202 -12.22 -6.43 -9.76
N LYS A 203 -12.03 -7.39 -8.86
CA LYS A 203 -11.07 -8.48 -9.04
C LYS A 203 -11.42 -9.35 -10.25
N ASP A 204 -12.70 -9.72 -10.39
CA ASP A 204 -13.16 -10.55 -11.50
C ASP A 204 -13.01 -9.83 -12.84
N LYS A 205 -13.41 -8.55 -12.91
CA LYS A 205 -13.25 -7.71 -14.10
C LYS A 205 -11.78 -7.59 -14.52
N MET A 206 -10.88 -7.38 -13.56
CA MET A 206 -9.45 -7.31 -13.81
C MET A 206 -8.91 -8.64 -14.37
N VAL A 207 -9.28 -9.78 -13.78
CA VAL A 207 -8.86 -11.11 -14.25
C VAL A 207 -9.37 -11.39 -15.67
N GLU A 208 -10.61 -11.02 -15.96
CA GLU A 208 -11.19 -11.16 -17.30
C GLU A 208 -10.40 -10.37 -18.34
N ILE A 209 -10.11 -9.10 -18.07
CA ILE A 209 -9.34 -8.25 -19.00
C ILE A 209 -7.94 -8.85 -19.24
N ILE A 210 -7.25 -9.31 -18.19
CA ILE A 210 -5.93 -9.95 -18.32
C ILE A 210 -6.02 -11.17 -19.24
N LYS A 211 -7.03 -12.04 -19.06
CA LYS A 211 -7.22 -13.21 -19.91
C LYS A 211 -7.41 -12.82 -21.38
N VAL A 212 -8.27 -11.83 -21.64
CA VAL A 212 -8.56 -11.34 -23.01
C VAL A 212 -7.33 -10.73 -23.67
N GLN A 213 -6.52 -9.95 -22.94
CA GLN A 213 -5.32 -9.35 -23.52
C GLN A 213 -4.20 -10.37 -23.76
N LYS A 214 -4.05 -11.36 -22.87
CA LYS A 214 -3.14 -12.49 -23.07
C LYS A 214 -3.54 -13.34 -24.26
N SER A 215 -4.83 -13.64 -24.45
CA SER A 215 -5.29 -14.40 -25.61
C SER A 215 -5.07 -13.66 -26.94
N LYS A 216 -4.95 -12.33 -26.90
CA LYS A 216 -4.61 -11.48 -28.06
C LYS A 216 -3.09 -11.36 -28.28
N GLY A 217 -2.25 -11.92 -27.40
CA GLY A 217 -0.79 -11.79 -27.46
C GLY A 217 -0.26 -10.38 -27.16
N ILE A 218 -1.11 -9.49 -26.61
CA ILE A 218 -0.73 -8.11 -26.30
C ILE A 218 0.09 -8.07 -25.01
N TRP A 219 -0.35 -8.83 -24.00
CA TRP A 219 0.37 -9.01 -22.75
C TRP A 219 0.97 -10.41 -22.69
N ASN A 220 2.29 -10.51 -22.52
CA ASN A 220 3.03 -11.76 -22.45
C ASN A 220 3.35 -12.12 -20.99
#